data_AF-A0A3D4UTP6-F1
#
_entry.id   AF-A0A3D4UTP6-F1
#
_cell.length_a   1.000
_cell.length_b   1.000
_cell.length_c   1.000
_cell.angle_alpha   90.00
_cell.angle_beta   90.00
_cell.angle_gamma   90.00
#
_symmetry.space_group_name_H-M   'P 1'
#
loop_
_entity.id
_entity.type
_entity.pdbx_description
1 polymer ?
#
loop_
_entity_poly.entity_id
_entity_poly.type
_entity_poly.pdbx_seq_one_letter_code
_entity_poly.pdbx_strand_id
1 'polypeptide(L)' 'MVERVFFAEASFIENQSELADFQTASIAVLPFVNMSGDENNEYFSDGLSEELLNALAKVDEMKVAGRTSSFKFKGQ' A
#
# COMPACT_ATOMS: atom_id res chain seq x y z
N MET A 1 -33.62 29.03 20.47
CA MET A 1 -32.46 29.53 21.24
C MET A 1 -32.38 28.67 22.49
N VAL A 2 -31.72 27.52 22.35
CA VAL A 2 -30.62 26.99 23.18
C VAL A 2 -31.00 26.67 24.63
N GLU A 3 -31.03 25.37 24.97
CA GLU A 3 -30.10 24.81 25.94
C GLU A 3 -30.02 23.29 25.79
N ARG A 4 -28.80 22.85 25.51
CA ARG A 4 -28.37 21.45 25.55
C ARG A 4 -27.98 21.17 27.00
N VAL A 5 -28.68 20.25 27.67
CA VAL A 5 -28.11 19.55 28.83
C VAL A 5 -28.11 18.07 28.50
N PHE A 6 -26.93 17.61 28.11
CA PHE A 6 -26.57 16.21 27.95
C PHE A 6 -26.60 15.55 29.32
N PHE A 7 -27.56 14.68 29.58
CA PHE A 7 -27.46 13.68 30.65
C PHE A 7 -26.67 12.49 30.10
N ALA A 8 -25.40 12.42 30.53
CA ALA A 8 -24.63 11.21 30.47
C ALA A 8 -25.18 10.22 31.50
N GLU A 9 -25.63 9.04 31.06
CA GLU A 9 -25.49 7.75 31.77
C GLU A 9 -25.97 6.63 30.83
N ALA A 10 -25.04 6.18 30.00
CA ALA A 10 -24.93 4.78 29.66
C ALA A 10 -23.43 4.48 29.73
N SER A 11 -22.98 4.18 30.94
CA SER A 11 -21.78 3.39 31.14
C SER A 11 -21.90 2.11 30.31
N PHE A 12 -20.76 1.54 29.93
CA PHE A 12 -20.61 0.27 29.21
C PHE A 12 -20.43 0.34 27.69
N ILE A 13 -19.28 0.90 27.27
CA ILE A 13 -18.47 0.24 26.23
C ILE A 13 -17.01 0.30 26.73
N GLU A 14 -16.66 -0.60 27.65
CA GLU A 14 -15.27 -1.00 27.90
C GLU A 14 -14.84 -1.96 26.78
N ASN A 15 -14.53 -1.44 25.58
CA ASN A 15 -13.53 -2.06 24.72
C ASN A 15 -13.07 -1.09 23.61
N GLN A 16 -12.23 -0.11 23.97
CA GLN A 16 -11.61 0.80 22.99
C GLN A 16 -10.33 0.22 22.34
N SER A 17 -10.13 -1.11 22.35
CA SER A 17 -8.96 -1.78 21.75
C SER A 17 -9.27 -2.88 20.71
N GLU A 18 -10.53 -3.09 20.33
CA GLU A 18 -10.92 -4.16 19.39
C GLU A 18 -11.22 -3.68 17.96
N LEU A 19 -10.66 -2.55 17.54
CA LEU A 19 -10.40 -2.30 16.12
C LEU A 19 -8.89 -2.07 15.98
N ALA A 20 -8.11 -3.10 16.29
CA ALA A 20 -6.84 -3.24 15.60
C ALA A 20 -7.21 -3.31 14.11
N ASP A 21 -7.16 -2.15 13.47
CA ASP A 21 -7.17 -2.01 12.02
C ASP A 21 -6.27 -3.13 11.52
N PHE A 22 -6.84 -4.14 10.86
CA PHE A 22 -6.05 -5.18 10.23
C PHE A 22 -5.14 -4.40 9.29
N GLN A 23 -3.91 -4.12 9.71
CA GLN A 23 -2.95 -3.36 8.94
C GLN A 23 -2.73 -4.16 7.68
N THR A 24 -3.51 -3.83 6.64
CA THR A 24 -3.42 -4.51 5.37
C THR A 24 -1.98 -4.35 4.94
N ALA A 25 -1.26 -5.47 4.83
CA ALA A 25 0.15 -5.44 4.50
C ALA A 25 0.32 -4.61 3.21
N SER A 26 1.27 -3.69 3.19
CA SER A 26 1.48 -2.82 2.04
C SER A 26 2.87 -3.06 1.47
N ILE A 27 2.96 -3.20 0.15
CA ILE A 27 4.21 -3.43 -0.56
C ILE A 27 4.31 -2.49 -1.78
N ALA A 28 5.52 -2.05 -2.06
CA ALA A 28 5.85 -1.37 -3.31
C ALA A 28 6.89 -2.20 -4.06
N VAL A 29 6.65 -2.43 -5.34
CA VAL A 29 7.63 -3.01 -6.25
C VAL A 29 8.39 -1.87 -6.90
N LEU A 30 9.68 -1.73 -6.62
CA LEU A 30 10.53 -0.73 -7.27
C LEU A 30 11.06 -1.28 -8.59
N PRO A 31 11.22 -0.43 -9.62
CA PRO A 31 11.79 -0.88 -10.88
C PRO A 31 13.20 -1.42 -10.71
N PHE A 32 13.48 -2.57 -11.33
CA PHE A 32 14.83 -3.10 -11.40
C PHE A 32 15.73 -2.17 -12.22
N VAL A 33 16.97 -2.03 -11.76
CA VAL A 33 18.02 -1.32 -12.48
C VAL A 33 18.74 -2.31 -13.38
N ASN A 34 18.87 -1.95 -14.66
CA ASN A 34 19.67 -2.71 -15.60
C ASN A 34 21.17 -2.58 -15.28
N MET A 35 21.78 -3.66 -14.81
CA MET A 35 23.22 -3.72 -14.50
C MET A 35 24.07 -4.25 -15.67
N SER A 36 23.45 -4.64 -16.79
CA SER A 36 24.16 -5.27 -17.91
C SER A 36 24.88 -4.28 -18.83
N GLY A 37 24.52 -2.99 -18.79
CA GLY A 37 25.05 -1.95 -19.67
C GLY A 37 24.51 -1.96 -21.10
N ASP A 38 23.69 -2.96 -21.47
CA ASP A 38 22.98 -3.02 -22.75
C ASP A 38 21.59 -2.38 -22.60
N GLU A 39 21.33 -1.30 -23.34
CA GLU A 39 20.05 -0.58 -23.33
C GLU A 39 18.86 -1.48 -23.72
N ASN A 40 19.09 -2.55 -24.50
CA ASN A 40 18.02 -3.49 -24.88
C ASN A 40 17.46 -4.27 -23.68
N ASN A 41 18.25 -4.41 -22.61
CA ASN A 41 17.83 -5.12 -21.40
C ASN A 41 17.01 -4.24 -20.43
N GLU A 42 16.83 -2.96 -20.75
CA GLU A 42 16.04 -2.04 -19.95
C GLU A 42 14.56 -2.44 -19.94
N TYR A 43 14.02 -2.76 -21.12
CA TYR A 43 12.64 -3.20 -21.26
C TYR A 43 12.38 -4.51 -20.52
N PHE A 44 13.36 -5.41 -20.47
CA PHE A 44 13.27 -6.65 -19.70
C PHE A 44 13.17 -6.37 -18.20
N SER A 45 14.01 -5.48 -17.68
CA SER A 45 14.00 -5.08 -16.27
C SER A 45 12.69 -4.40 -15.86
N ASP A 46 12.16 -3.53 -16.72
CA ASP A 46 10.85 -2.90 -16.53
C ASP A 46 9.72 -3.91 -16.60
N GLY A 47 9.72 -4.80 -17.60
CA GLY A 47 8.70 -5.84 -17.76
C GLY A 47 8.64 -6.79 -16.57
N LEU A 48 9.79 -7.18 -16.01
CA LEU A 48 9.84 -7.97 -14.76
C LEU A 48 9.24 -7.22 -13.57
N SER A 49 9.52 -5.93 -13.45
CA SER A 49 9.00 -5.10 -12.37
C SER A 49 7.47 -4.96 -12.45
N GLU A 50 6.94 -4.80 -13.65
CA GLU A 50 5.50 -4.75 -13.91
C GLU A 50 4.82 -6.08 -13.62
N GLU A 51 5.40 -7.20 -14.05
CA GLU A 51 4.83 -8.51 -13.80
C GLU A 51 4.78 -8.83 -12.30
N LEU A 52 5.84 -8.50 -11.55
CA LEU A 52 5.83 -8.65 -10.09
C LEU A 52 4.78 -7.76 -9.42
N LEU A 53 4.65 -6.51 -9.85
CA LEU A 53 3.62 -5.60 -9.34
C LEU A 53 2.22 -6.16 -9.58
N ASN A 54 1.96 -6.67 -10.79
CA ASN A 54 0.67 -7.28 -11.14
C ASN A 54 0.40 -8.59 -10.39
N ALA A 55 1.43 -9.41 -10.18
CA ALA A 55 1.31 -10.65 -9.43
C ALA A 55 0.98 -10.38 -7.96
N LEU A 56 1.69 -9.43 -7.34
CA LEU A 56 1.47 -9.04 -5.95
C LEU A 56 0.13 -8.32 -5.76
N ALA A 57 -0.35 -7.58 -6.77
CA ALA A 57 -1.64 -6.88 -6.71
C ALA A 57 -2.85 -7.82 -6.67
N LYS A 58 -2.66 -9.11 -6.97
CA LYS A 58 -3.71 -10.15 -6.89
C LYS A 58 -3.83 -10.78 -5.51
N VAL A 59 -3.01 -10.38 -4.54
CA VAL A 59 -3.06 -10.90 -3.17
C VAL A 59 -4.10 -10.11 -2.38
N ASP A 60 -5.24 -10.75 -2.07
CA ASP A 60 -6.43 -10.09 -1.51
C ASP A 60 -6.20 -9.36 -0.18
N GLU A 61 -5.22 -9.80 0.62
CA GLU A 61 -4.89 -9.22 1.93
C GLU A 61 -3.72 -8.22 1.88
N MET A 62 -3.31 -7.78 0.68
CA MET A 62 -2.15 -6.91 0.49
C MET A 62 -2.44 -5.71 -0.42
N LYS A 63 -2.05 -4.52 0.02
CA LYS A 63 -2.08 -3.30 -0.79
C LYS A 63 -0.77 -3.17 -1.56
N VAL A 64 -0.88 -3.01 -2.88
CA VAL A 64 0.29 -2.77 -3.73
C VAL A 64 0.29 -1.32 -4.20
N ALA A 65 1.44 -0.64 -4.03
CA ALA A 65 1.62 0.70 -4.57
C ALA A 65 1.50 0.68 -6.10
N GLY A 66 0.73 1.63 -6.66
CA GLY A 66 0.49 1.66 -8.10
C GLY A 66 1.75 1.91 -8.92
N ARG A 67 1.77 1.39 -10.16
CA ARG A 67 2.88 1.51 -11.12
C ARG A 67 3.50 2.90 -11.18
N THR A 68 2.68 3.94 -11.36
CA THR A 68 3.18 5.33 -11.46
C THR A 68 3.91 5.80 -10.20
N SER A 69 3.52 5.31 -9.02
CA SER A 69 4.18 5.66 -7.75
C SER A 69 5.52 4.95 -7.65
N SER A 70 5.55 3.66 -7.95
CA SER A 70 6.77 2.84 -7.97
C SER A 70 7.81 3.34 -8.96
N PHE A 71 7.40 3.64 -10.19
CA PHE A 71 8.33 3.99 -11.27
C PHE A 71 9.00 5.36 -11.10
N LYS A 72 8.52 6.20 -10.19
CA LYS A 72 9.22 7.45 -9.80
C LYS A 72 10.57 7.20 -9.13
N PHE A 73 10.78 6.01 -8.56
CA PHE A 73 12.00 5.64 -7.84
C PHE A 73 13.02 4.91 -8.70
N LYS A 74 12.80 4.84 -10.02
CA LYS A 74 13.77 4.21 -10.93
C LYS A 74 15.10 4.98 -10.92
N GLY A 75 16.19 4.29 -10.61
CA GLY A 75 17.54 4.87 -10.61
C GLY A 75 17.84 5.85 -9.47
N GLN A 76 17.03 5.83 -8.40
CA GLN A 76 17.33 6.53 -7.14
C GLN A 76 18.20 5.68 -6.22
#